data_AF-A0A3D4RSR1-F1
#
_entry.id   AF-A0A3D4RSR1-F1
#
_cell.length_a   1.000
_cell.length_b   1.000
_cell.length_c   1.000
_cell.angle_alpha   90.00
_cell.angle_beta   90.00
_cell.angle_gamma   90.00
#
_symmetry.space_group_name_H-M   'P 1'
#
loop_
_entity.id
_entity.type
_entity.pdbx_description
1 polymer ?
#
loop_
_entity_poly.entity_id
_entity_poly.type
_entity_poly.pdbx_seq_one_letter_code
_entity_poly.pdbx_strand_id
1 'polypeptide(L)'
;EQTAKPRPKPLCKHLRASLQRDEADTLQPAREEICHWLADEYRQRNPCGTHLQILIMDGEETLWEMGEELQRDGSFIEILDLLHASSYVWKAVQALYPQQTIHQQIPLVEERIGRTLHGQVQGVIRGFRWQATHQQLSDSQRKQTGPGIWTVFPWSIFVV
;
A
#
# COMPACT_ATOMS: atom_id res chain seq x y z
N GLU A 1 -23.02 21.93 -14.59
CA GLU A 1 -21.57 21.82 -14.30
C GLU A 1 -21.26 22.49 -12.98
N GLN A 2 -20.87 21.74 -11.95
CA GLN A 2 -20.20 22.32 -10.78
C GLN A 2 -18.71 22.41 -11.12
N THR A 3 -18.16 23.62 -11.12
CA THR A 3 -16.72 23.82 -11.24
C THR A 3 -16.04 23.15 -10.06
N ALA A 4 -15.24 22.12 -10.33
CA ALA A 4 -14.52 21.38 -9.30
C ALA A 4 -13.67 22.37 -8.49
N LYS A 5 -13.76 22.31 -7.16
CA LYS A 5 -12.91 23.11 -6.28
C LYS A 5 -11.43 22.81 -6.61
N PRO A 6 -10.57 23.84 -6.69
CA PRO A 6 -9.16 23.62 -6.95
C PRO A 6 -8.54 22.77 -5.84
N ARG A 7 -7.66 21.84 -6.22
CA ARG A 7 -6.92 21.00 -5.25
C ARG A 7 -6.17 21.91 -4.27
N PRO A 8 -6.23 21.64 -2.95
CA PRO A 8 -5.45 22.39 -1.97
C PRO A 8 -3.97 22.45 -2.36
N LYS A 9 -3.34 23.61 -2.19
CA LYS A 9 -1.89 23.75 -2.42
C LYS A 9 -1.16 23.00 -1.30
N PRO A 10 -0.22 22.10 -1.62
CA PRO A 10 0.60 21.46 -0.60
C PRO A 10 1.39 22.52 0.17
N LEU A 11 1.34 22.47 1.51
CA LEU A 11 2.15 23.31 2.38
C LEU A 11 3.29 22.47 2.94
N CYS A 12 4.51 23.00 2.91
CA CYS A 12 5.70 22.34 3.47
C CYS A 12 5.96 20.93 2.91
N LYS A 13 5.53 20.65 1.67
CA LYS A 13 5.82 19.39 0.99
C LYS A 13 7.29 19.37 0.61
N HIS A 14 8.07 18.46 1.20
CA HIS A 14 9.37 18.11 0.67
C HIS A 14 9.24 16.81 -0.12
N LEU A 15 10.05 16.68 -1.16
CA LEU A 15 10.07 15.53 -2.05
C LEU A 15 11.52 15.09 -2.22
N ARG A 16 11.77 13.81 -2.01
CA ARG A 16 13.03 13.15 -2.30
C ARG A 16 12.75 11.91 -3.12
N ALA A 17 13.66 11.61 -4.04
CA ALA A 17 13.70 10.35 -4.77
C ALA A 17 15.15 9.90 -4.83
N SER A 18 15.37 8.60 -4.65
CA SER A 18 16.66 7.97 -4.87
C SER A 18 16.44 6.75 -5.77
N LEU A 19 17.38 6.54 -6.69
CA LEU A 19 17.41 5.42 -7.62
C LEU A 19 18.75 4.69 -7.55
N GLN A 20 19.51 4.91 -6.46
CA GLN A 20 20.80 4.27 -6.26
C GLN A 20 20.62 2.75 -6.21
N ARG A 21 21.56 2.05 -6.85
CA ARG A 21 21.62 0.59 -6.88
C ARG A 21 22.98 0.10 -6.43
N ASP A 22 22.99 -1.07 -5.80
CA ASP A 22 24.22 -1.77 -5.43
C ASP A 22 24.75 -2.62 -6.60
N GLU A 23 25.85 -3.33 -6.37
CA GLU A 23 26.47 -4.23 -7.37
C GLU A 23 25.55 -5.40 -7.79
N ALA A 24 24.57 -5.74 -6.95
CA ALA A 24 23.57 -6.77 -7.22
C ALA A 24 22.30 -6.21 -7.89
N ASP A 25 22.34 -4.95 -8.35
CA ASP A 25 21.24 -4.23 -8.99
C ASP A 25 20.00 -4.07 -8.09
N THR A 26 20.16 -4.12 -6.76
CA THR A 26 19.07 -3.91 -5.80
C THR A 26 18.91 -2.43 -5.43
N LEU A 27 17.72 -2.04 -5.00
CA LEU A 27 17.43 -0.68 -4.51
C LEU A 27 17.72 -0.48 -3.01
N GLN A 28 18.43 -1.42 -2.36
CA GLN A 28 18.78 -1.31 -0.95
C GLN A 28 19.45 0.04 -0.58
N PRO A 29 20.48 0.53 -1.30
CA PRO A 29 21.10 1.82 -0.95
C PRO A 29 20.16 3.01 -1.13
N ALA A 30 19.27 2.98 -2.13
CA ALA A 30 18.25 4.02 -2.30
C ALA A 30 17.27 4.03 -1.12
N ARG A 31 16.86 2.85 -0.65
CA ARG A 31 15.99 2.72 0.53
C ARG A 31 16.66 3.31 1.78
N GLU A 32 17.90 2.92 2.07
CA GLU A 32 18.65 3.45 3.20
C GLU A 32 18.81 4.98 3.16
N GLU A 33 19.11 5.55 1.99
CA GLU A 33 19.18 7.00 1.80
C GLU A 33 17.84 7.68 2.15
N ILE A 34 16.73 7.14 1.65
CA ILE A 34 15.39 7.68 1.90
C ILE A 34 14.99 7.52 3.37
N CYS A 35 15.33 6.40 4.01
CA CYS A 35 15.07 6.18 5.44
C CYS A 35 15.76 7.25 6.29
N HIS A 36 17.07 7.45 6.10
CA HIS A 36 17.82 8.47 6.83
C HIS A 36 17.26 9.88 6.57
N TRP A 37 16.93 10.20 5.33
CA TRP A 37 16.34 11.47 4.98
C TRP A 37 14.97 11.69 5.64
N LEU A 38 14.12 10.66 5.71
CA LEU A 38 12.83 10.72 6.41
C LEU A 38 13.01 10.93 7.92
N ALA A 39 13.98 10.26 8.55
CA ALA A 39 14.30 10.44 9.96
C ALA A 39 14.75 11.87 10.27
N ASP A 40 15.59 12.45 9.40
CA ASP A 40 16.01 13.85 9.51
C ASP A 40 14.84 14.82 9.35
N GLU A 41 13.99 14.63 8.34
CA GLU A 41 12.79 15.44 8.13
C GLU A 41 11.83 15.35 9.32
N TYR A 42 11.63 14.15 9.87
CA TYR A 42 10.82 13.93 11.07
C TYR A 42 11.39 14.72 12.27
N ARG A 43 12.67 14.55 12.59
CA ARG A 43 13.32 15.23 13.73
C ARG A 43 13.29 16.75 13.59
N GLN A 44 13.50 17.28 12.38
CA GLN A 44 13.48 18.72 12.13
C GLN A 44 12.07 19.33 12.26
N ARG A 45 11.03 18.59 11.83
CA ARG A 45 9.64 19.08 11.79
C ARG A 45 8.85 18.80 13.05
N ASN A 46 9.31 17.87 13.88
CA ASN A 46 8.66 17.49 15.13
C ASN A 46 9.67 17.49 16.31
N PRO A 47 10.39 18.60 16.57
CA PRO A 47 11.46 18.64 17.55
C PRO A 47 10.99 18.34 18.99
N CYS A 48 9.69 18.53 19.26
CA CYS A 48 9.08 18.26 20.57
C CYS A 48 8.27 16.95 20.60
N GLY A 49 8.18 16.19 19.51
CA GLY A 49 7.44 14.93 19.47
C GLY A 49 5.91 15.07 19.55
N THR A 50 5.35 16.28 19.44
CA THR A 50 3.93 16.55 19.72
C THR A 50 3.01 16.39 18.51
N HIS A 51 3.55 16.36 17.29
CA HIS A 51 2.75 16.23 16.09
C HIS A 51 2.32 14.78 15.85
N LEU A 52 1.06 14.58 15.49
CA LEU A 52 0.57 13.30 14.97
C LEU A 52 1.34 12.93 13.70
N GLN A 53 1.95 11.75 13.69
CA GLN A 53 2.68 11.24 12.52
C GLN A 53 1.85 10.22 11.77
N ILE A 54 1.85 10.35 10.45
CA ILE A 54 1.18 9.41 9.56
C ILE A 54 2.22 8.88 8.58
N LEU A 55 2.36 7.57 8.51
CA LEU A 55 3.21 6.88 7.54
C LEU A 55 2.30 6.23 6.49
N ILE A 56 2.31 6.77 5.27
CA ILE A 56 1.50 6.26 4.16
C ILE A 56 2.40 5.47 3.21
N MET A 57 2.16 4.17 3.06
CA MET A 57 2.99 3.30 2.21
C MET A 57 2.13 2.35 1.37
N ASP A 58 2.70 1.87 0.28
CA ASP A 58 1.97 1.18 -0.79
C ASP A 58 1.65 -0.30 -0.49
N GLY A 59 2.27 -0.87 0.54
CA GLY A 59 2.08 -2.28 0.90
C GLY A 59 3.32 -3.15 0.69
N GLU A 60 4.42 -2.61 0.15
CA GLU A 60 5.68 -3.34 0.00
C GLU A 60 6.33 -3.64 1.37
N GLU A 61 6.59 -4.92 1.65
CA GLU A 61 7.22 -5.42 2.90
C GLU A 61 8.42 -4.58 3.32
N THR A 62 9.38 -4.39 2.41
CA THR A 62 10.64 -3.73 2.74
C THR A 62 10.43 -2.28 3.18
N LEU A 63 9.38 -1.61 2.71
CA LEU A 63 9.04 -0.26 3.15
C LEU A 63 8.44 -0.27 4.57
N TRP A 64 7.68 -1.30 4.94
CA TRP A 64 7.17 -1.46 6.31
C TRP A 64 8.27 -1.78 7.30
N GLU A 65 9.22 -2.65 6.94
CA GLU A 65 10.41 -2.92 7.75
C GLU A 65 11.21 -1.63 8.00
N MET A 66 11.41 -0.80 6.98
CA MET A 66 12.00 0.54 7.15
C MET A 66 11.15 1.46 8.03
N GLY A 67 9.82 1.37 7.95
CA GLY A 67 8.89 2.08 8.81
C GLY A 67 9.08 1.73 10.29
N GLU A 68 9.26 0.44 10.61
CA GLU A 68 9.57 -0.02 11.96
C GLU A 68 10.91 0.56 12.48
N GLU A 69 11.89 0.75 11.60
CA GLU A 69 13.15 1.41 11.97
C GLU A 69 12.94 2.90 12.31
N LEU A 70 12.10 3.59 11.52
CA LEU A 70 11.73 4.99 11.77
C LEU A 70 10.93 5.15 13.08
N GLN A 71 10.17 4.12 13.48
CA GLN A 71 9.42 4.15 14.74
C GLN A 71 10.31 4.27 16.00
N ARG A 72 11.62 3.99 15.88
CA ARG A 72 12.58 4.25 16.98
C ARG A 72 12.65 5.73 17.35
N ASP A 73 12.36 6.62 16.40
CA ASP A 73 12.36 8.06 16.60
C ASP A 73 10.97 8.61 17.02
N GLY A 74 9.89 7.83 16.90
CA GLY A 74 8.53 8.25 17.26
C GLY A 74 7.43 7.25 16.93
N SER A 75 6.20 7.52 17.39
CA SER A 75 5.04 6.68 17.05
C SER A 75 4.39 7.17 15.75
N PHE A 76 4.14 6.25 14.82
CA PHE A 76 3.46 6.54 13.55
C PHE A 76 2.10 5.85 13.49
N ILE A 77 1.11 6.53 12.92
CA ILE A 77 -0.11 5.87 12.43
C ILE A 77 0.17 5.43 11.00
N GLU A 78 0.20 4.13 10.82
CA GLU A 78 0.44 3.51 9.54
C GLU A 78 -0.84 3.41 8.72
N ILE A 79 -0.77 3.84 7.47
CA ILE A 79 -1.90 3.84 6.53
C ILE A 79 -1.44 3.23 5.22
N LEU A 80 -2.19 2.24 4.74
CA LEU A 80 -2.01 1.67 3.42
C LEU A 80 -2.47 2.66 2.35
N ASP A 81 -1.66 2.90 1.32
CA ASP A 81 -2.08 3.64 0.12
C ASP A 81 -3.18 2.87 -0.60
N LEU A 82 -4.41 3.34 -0.42
CA LEU A 82 -5.59 2.71 -0.99
C LEU A 82 -5.63 2.81 -2.51
N LEU A 83 -5.07 3.85 -3.12
CA LEU A 83 -5.05 3.97 -4.58
C LEU A 83 -4.17 2.87 -5.17
N HIS A 84 -3.02 2.61 -4.55
CA HIS A 84 -2.14 1.52 -4.95
C HIS A 84 -2.79 0.15 -4.69
N ALA A 85 -3.35 -0.06 -3.50
CA ALA A 85 -4.05 -1.30 -3.14
C ALA A 85 -5.23 -1.60 -4.07
N SER A 86 -5.97 -0.56 -4.51
CA SER A 86 -7.09 -0.69 -5.44
C SER A 86 -6.66 -1.27 -6.79
N SER A 87 -5.45 -0.97 -7.25
CA SER A 87 -4.90 -1.54 -8.49
C SER A 87 -4.73 -3.07 -8.39
N TYR A 88 -4.41 -3.58 -7.21
CA TYR A 88 -4.28 -5.02 -6.97
C TYR A 88 -5.63 -5.71 -6.85
N VAL A 89 -6.59 -5.06 -6.19
CA VAL A 89 -7.99 -5.54 -6.16
C VAL A 89 -8.52 -5.67 -7.59
N TRP A 90 -8.26 -4.68 -8.43
CA TRP A 90 -8.66 -4.70 -9.85
C TRP A 90 -8.05 -5.89 -10.60
N LYS A 91 -6.73 -6.10 -10.49
CA LYS A 91 -6.04 -7.23 -11.12
C LYS A 91 -6.58 -8.57 -10.64
N ALA A 92 -6.86 -8.71 -9.34
CA ALA A 92 -7.43 -9.94 -8.78
C ALA A 92 -8.81 -10.23 -9.35
N VAL A 93 -9.69 -9.22 -9.44
CA VAL A 93 -11.02 -9.37 -10.06
C VAL A 93 -10.90 -9.72 -11.54
N GLN A 94 -10.01 -9.07 -12.30
CA GLN A 94 -9.79 -9.40 -13.71
C GLN A 94 -9.32 -10.85 -13.90
N ALA A 95 -8.43 -11.34 -13.05
CA ALA A 95 -7.94 -12.70 -13.10
C ALA A 95 -9.04 -13.74 -12.78
N LEU A 96 -9.94 -13.41 -11.85
CA LEU A 96 -11.05 -14.28 -11.42
C LEU A 96 -12.27 -14.24 -12.36
N TYR A 97 -12.39 -13.18 -13.16
CA TYR A 97 -13.55 -12.98 -14.04
C TYR A 97 -13.13 -12.50 -15.44
N PRO A 98 -12.27 -13.24 -16.15
CA PRO A 98 -11.68 -12.79 -17.42
C PRO A 98 -12.70 -12.61 -18.55
N GLN A 99 -13.87 -13.26 -18.44
CA GLN A 99 -14.94 -13.17 -19.44
C GLN A 99 -15.92 -12.02 -19.17
N GLN A 100 -15.81 -11.36 -18.01
CA GLN A 100 -16.66 -10.22 -17.68
C GLN A 100 -16.12 -8.94 -18.31
N THR A 101 -17.04 -8.07 -18.72
CA THR A 101 -16.68 -6.71 -19.13
C THR A 101 -16.23 -5.89 -17.92
N ILE A 102 -15.48 -4.80 -18.17
CA ILE A 102 -15.08 -3.86 -17.12
C ILE A 102 -16.29 -3.37 -16.31
N HIS A 103 -17.40 -3.06 -16.97
CA HIS A 103 -18.63 -2.60 -16.31
C HIS A 103 -19.20 -3.65 -15.33
N GLN A 104 -19.10 -4.94 -15.67
CA GLN A 104 -19.54 -6.02 -14.79
C GLN A 104 -18.59 -6.26 -13.62
N GLN A 105 -17.31 -5.90 -13.76
CA GLN A 105 -16.28 -6.06 -12.73
C GLN A 105 -16.28 -4.92 -11.69
N ILE A 106 -16.70 -3.71 -12.05
CA ILE A 106 -16.80 -2.55 -11.15
C ILE A 106 -17.44 -2.89 -9.80
N PRO A 107 -18.67 -3.44 -9.73
CA PRO A 107 -19.32 -3.71 -8.44
C PRO A 107 -18.54 -4.71 -7.57
N LEU A 108 -17.81 -5.65 -8.19
CA LEU A 108 -16.97 -6.61 -7.47
C LEU A 108 -15.74 -5.93 -6.86
N VAL A 109 -15.13 -4.99 -7.60
CA VAL A 109 -14.01 -4.19 -7.11
C VAL A 109 -14.48 -3.26 -5.99
N GLU A 110 -15.58 -2.55 -6.18
CA GLU A 110 -16.16 -1.64 -5.18
C GLU A 110 -16.49 -2.37 -3.87
N GLU A 111 -17.09 -3.56 -3.96
CA GLU A 111 -17.37 -4.39 -2.78
C GLU A 111 -16.08 -4.73 -2.01
N ARG A 112 -15.01 -5.13 -2.72
CA ARG A 112 -13.74 -5.53 -2.09
C ARG A 112 -12.98 -4.33 -1.50
N ILE A 113 -12.93 -3.20 -2.21
CA ILE A 113 -12.36 -1.94 -1.69
C ILE A 113 -13.16 -1.46 -0.47
N GLY A 114 -14.49 -1.51 -0.56
CA GLY A 114 -15.37 -1.17 0.55
C GLY A 114 -15.07 -2.01 1.79
N ARG A 115 -14.92 -3.32 1.64
CA ARG A 115 -14.53 -4.21 2.76
C ARG A 115 -13.14 -3.86 3.31
N THR A 116 -12.18 -3.50 2.47
CA THR A 116 -10.85 -3.03 2.90
C THR A 116 -10.96 -1.77 3.76
N LEU A 117 -11.77 -0.79 3.34
CA LEU A 117 -12.02 0.44 4.10
C LEU A 117 -12.68 0.19 5.46
N HIS A 118 -13.44 -0.90 5.61
CA HIS A 118 -14.03 -1.32 6.88
C HIS A 118 -13.09 -2.23 7.71
N GLY A 119 -11.79 -2.29 7.39
CA GLY A 119 -10.80 -3.10 8.10
C GLY A 119 -10.90 -4.61 7.85
N GLN A 120 -11.69 -5.06 6.87
CA GLN A 120 -11.91 -6.49 6.59
C GLN A 120 -10.87 -7.10 5.64
N VAL A 121 -9.64 -6.60 5.66
CA VAL A 121 -8.60 -6.95 4.67
C VAL A 121 -8.27 -8.42 4.65
N GLN A 122 -8.19 -9.07 5.82
CA GLN A 122 -8.01 -10.52 5.91
C GLN A 122 -9.12 -11.29 5.18
N GLY A 123 -10.36 -10.83 5.31
CA GLY A 123 -11.51 -11.43 4.65
C GLY A 123 -11.46 -11.28 3.14
N VAL A 124 -11.01 -10.13 2.65
CA VAL A 124 -10.81 -9.86 1.21
C VAL A 124 -9.73 -10.78 0.63
N ILE A 125 -8.56 -10.84 1.26
CA ILE A 125 -7.44 -11.69 0.82
C ILE A 125 -7.83 -13.17 0.83
N ARG A 126 -8.43 -13.63 1.92
CA ARG A 126 -8.90 -15.02 2.04
C ARG A 126 -9.93 -15.35 0.96
N GLY A 127 -10.84 -14.43 0.66
CA GLY A 127 -11.81 -14.54 -0.42
C GLY A 127 -11.13 -14.75 -1.77
N PHE A 128 -10.19 -13.88 -2.13
CA PHE A 128 -9.45 -14.02 -3.39
C PHE A 128 -8.68 -15.33 -3.50
N ARG A 129 -7.97 -15.73 -2.44
CA ARG A 129 -7.24 -17.02 -2.43
C ARG A 129 -8.18 -18.19 -2.62
N TRP A 130 -9.29 -18.21 -1.90
CA TRP A 130 -10.28 -19.27 -2.00
C TRP A 130 -10.87 -19.36 -3.41
N GLN A 131 -11.27 -18.22 -4.00
CA GLN A 131 -11.80 -18.19 -5.36
C GLN A 131 -10.76 -18.63 -6.39
N ALA A 132 -9.51 -18.20 -6.25
CA ALA A 132 -8.42 -18.57 -7.16
C ALA A 132 -8.13 -20.08 -7.13
N THR A 133 -8.17 -20.70 -5.94
CA THR A 133 -8.07 -22.15 -5.78
C THR A 133 -9.26 -22.87 -6.42
N HIS A 134 -10.48 -22.42 -6.14
CA HIS A 134 -11.69 -23.05 -6.65
C HIS A 134 -11.84 -22.97 -8.17
N GLN A 135 -11.42 -21.85 -8.78
CA GLN A 135 -11.42 -21.68 -10.23
C GLN A 135 -10.18 -22.27 -10.92
N GLN A 136 -9.28 -22.90 -10.17
CA GLN A 136 -8.07 -23.54 -10.69
C GLN A 136 -7.21 -22.60 -11.55
N LEU A 137 -7.11 -21.33 -11.14
CA LEU A 137 -6.26 -20.35 -11.82
C LEU A 137 -4.82 -20.87 -11.91
N SER A 138 -4.15 -20.58 -13.03
CA SER A 138 -2.74 -20.95 -13.22
C SER A 138 -1.83 -20.22 -12.23
N ASP A 139 -0.58 -20.66 -12.08
CA ASP A 139 0.37 -19.98 -11.18
C ASP A 139 0.62 -18.52 -11.58
N SER A 140 0.58 -18.20 -12.88
CA SER A 140 0.72 -16.81 -13.35
C SER A 140 -0.51 -15.96 -13.01
N GLN A 141 -1.71 -16.52 -13.06
CA GLN A 141 -2.96 -15.86 -12.64
C GLN A 141 -3.08 -15.80 -11.11
N ARG A 142 -2.52 -16.78 -10.40
CA ARG A 142 -2.45 -16.79 -8.93
C ARG A 142 -1.54 -15.71 -8.37
N LYS A 143 -0.47 -15.33 -9.09
CA LYS A 143 0.34 -14.14 -8.74
C LYS A 143 -0.46 -12.83 -8.80
N GLN A 144 -1.58 -12.80 -9.53
CA GLN A 144 -2.47 -11.64 -9.59
C GLN A 144 -3.54 -11.68 -8.48
N THR A 145 -3.74 -12.83 -7.82
CA THR A 145 -4.72 -13.07 -6.75
C THR A 145 -4.09 -13.41 -5.38
N GLY A 146 -2.75 -13.50 -5.32
CA GLY A 146 -1.93 -13.79 -4.14
C GLY A 146 -0.42 -13.66 -4.47
N PRO A 147 0.47 -14.32 -3.72
CA PRO A 147 1.20 -13.90 -2.52
C PRO A 147 2.03 -12.61 -2.62
N GLY A 148 2.63 -12.26 -3.77
CA GLY A 148 3.68 -11.23 -3.86
C GLY A 148 3.27 -9.78 -3.51
N ILE A 149 2.00 -9.58 -3.15
CA ILE A 149 1.38 -8.30 -2.78
C ILE A 149 0.70 -8.39 -1.39
N TRP A 150 0.46 -9.59 -0.86
CA TRP A 150 -0.45 -9.80 0.29
C TRP A 150 0.10 -10.72 1.38
N THR A 151 1.28 -11.33 1.22
CA THR A 151 1.83 -12.26 2.24
C THR A 151 2.62 -11.62 3.35
N VAL A 152 2.84 -10.31 3.34
CA VAL A 152 3.85 -9.75 4.25
C VAL A 152 3.40 -8.59 5.10
N PHE A 153 2.21 -8.74 5.63
CA PHE A 153 1.76 -7.87 6.70
C PHE A 153 1.59 -8.70 7.97
N PRO A 154 2.22 -8.33 9.08
CA PRO A 154 1.61 -8.52 10.38
C PRO A 154 0.42 -7.55 10.48
N TRP A 155 -0.78 -8.02 10.10
CA TRP A 155 -2.01 -7.21 10.01
C TRP A 155 -2.59 -6.73 11.37
N SER A 156 -1.75 -6.64 12.40
CA SER A 156 -2.10 -5.98 13.67
C SER A 156 -2.27 -4.46 13.51
N ILE A 157 -1.96 -3.91 12.34
CA ILE A 157 -1.92 -2.46 12.08
C ILE A 157 -3.00 -2.08 11.07
N PHE A 158 -4.25 -2.19 11.52
CA PHE A 158 -5.37 -1.42 11.00
C PHE A 158 -5.97 -0.71 12.21
N VAL A 159 -5.58 0.55 12.40
CA VAL A 159 -6.34 1.45 13.27
C VAL A 159 -7.05 2.43 12.36
N VAL A 160 -8.35 2.21 12.18
CA VAL A 160 -9.29 3.31 11.93
C VAL A 160 -9.47 4.05 13.24
#